data_AF-A0A088E1Z1-F1
#
_entry.id   AF-A0A088E1Z1-F1
#
_cell.length_a   1.000
_cell.length_b   1.000
_cell.length_c   1.000
_cell.angle_alpha   90.00
_cell.angle_beta   90.00
_cell.angle_gamma   90.00
#
_symmetry.space_group_name_H-M   'P 1'
#
loop_
_entity.id
_entity.type
_entity.pdbx_description
1 polymer ?
#
loop_
_entity_poly.entity_id
_entity_poly.type
_entity_poly.pdbx_seq_one_letter_code
_entity_poly.pdbx_strand_id
1 'polypeptide(L)'
;MIVMALIGVGPKSRLTTNLAIVETIFMTGAFIAGAAALLYDKFPIEASWQSFILSAHISFAMLTAFFGLALYTATAKESRRGLRLLGLLNAVFIAIAAAGGLLFYSTINYSFSYLMALAFVGAYICSTACIFY
;
A
#
# COMPACT_ATOMS: atom_id res chain seq x y z
N MET A 1 -33.81 4.46 15.98
CA MET A 1 -33.07 5.73 15.84
C MET A 1 -31.56 5.43 15.70
N ILE A 2 -31.15 4.74 14.63
CA ILE A 2 -29.75 4.26 14.46
C ILE A 2 -29.45 4.17 12.94
N VAL A 3 -29.37 5.30 12.22
CA VAL A 3 -28.85 5.29 10.83
C VAL A 3 -28.04 6.55 10.45
N MET A 4 -28.13 7.69 11.16
CA MET A 4 -27.69 8.98 10.61
C MET A 4 -26.39 9.58 11.19
N ALA A 5 -25.30 8.81 11.32
CA ALA A 5 -24.00 9.40 11.65
C ALA A 5 -22.78 8.73 10.98
N LEU A 6 -22.99 7.98 9.88
CA LEU A 6 -21.89 7.41 9.09
C LEU A 6 -21.21 8.44 8.17
N ILE A 7 -21.82 9.62 7.99
CA ILE A 7 -21.32 10.68 7.12
C ILE A 7 -21.04 11.90 7.98
N GLY A 8 -19.87 11.92 8.63
CA GLY A 8 -19.37 13.14 9.28
C GLY A 8 -19.08 14.20 8.20
N VAL A 9 -19.88 15.26 8.15
CA VAL A 9 -19.81 16.30 7.11
C VAL A 9 -18.83 17.42 7.53
N GLY A 10 -17.57 17.05 7.79
CA GLY A 10 -16.47 18.01 7.96
C GLY A 10 -15.59 18.03 6.71
N PRO A 11 -14.96 19.16 6.32
CA PRO A 11 -14.07 19.18 5.16
C PRO A 11 -12.89 18.21 5.38
N LYS A 12 -12.62 17.34 4.41
CA LYS A 12 -11.46 16.44 4.43
C LYS A 12 -10.18 17.26 4.31
N SER A 13 -9.16 16.96 5.11
CA SER A 13 -7.89 17.66 5.03
C SER A 13 -7.22 17.44 3.66
N ARG A 14 -6.64 18.51 3.11
CA ARG A 14 -5.77 18.43 1.94
C ARG A 14 -4.58 17.51 2.19
N LEU A 15 -4.09 17.46 3.44
CA LEU A 15 -3.00 16.57 3.84
C LEU A 15 -3.40 15.10 3.64
N THR A 16 -4.55 14.69 4.17
CA THR A 16 -5.07 13.32 4.05
C THR A 16 -5.21 12.91 2.57
N THR A 17 -5.72 13.83 1.74
CA THR A 17 -5.88 13.59 0.30
C THR A 17 -4.54 13.45 -0.40
N ASN A 18 -3.59 14.35 -0.14
CA ASN A 18 -2.26 14.32 -0.74
C ASN A 18 -1.48 13.08 -0.33
N LEU A 19 -1.56 12.68 0.95
CA LEU A 19 -0.91 11.47 1.43
C LEU A 19 -1.48 10.22 0.74
N ALA A 20 -2.80 10.12 0.59
CA ALA A 20 -3.43 9.01 -0.11
C ALA A 20 -3.04 8.96 -1.61
N ILE A 21 -2.96 10.11 -2.28
CA ILE A 21 -2.49 10.17 -3.67
C ILE A 21 -1.03 9.70 -3.78
N VAL A 22 -0.15 10.25 -2.94
CA VAL A 22 1.28 9.94 -2.96
C VAL A 22 1.52 8.46 -2.66
N GLU A 23 0.83 7.91 -1.67
CA GLU A 23 0.89 6.49 -1.34
C GLU A 23 0.42 5.62 -2.51
N THR A 24 -0.68 5.98 -3.16
CA THR A 24 -1.21 5.25 -4.32
C THR A 24 -0.20 5.23 -5.47
N ILE A 25 0.51 6.33 -5.69
CA ILE A 25 1.59 6.41 -6.69
C ILE A 25 2.73 5.44 -6.33
N PHE A 26 3.17 5.43 -5.07
CA PHE A 26 4.26 4.54 -4.64
C PHE A 26 3.85 3.07 -4.67
N MET A 27 2.61 2.73 -4.30
CA MET A 27 2.08 1.36 -4.46
C MET A 27 2.06 0.93 -5.92
N THR A 28 1.67 1.83 -6.83
CA THR A 28 1.70 1.55 -8.27
C THR A 28 3.13 1.31 -8.74
N GLY A 29 4.10 2.11 -8.28
CA GLY A 29 5.52 1.89 -8.56
C GLY A 29 6.03 0.55 -8.04
N ALA A 30 5.67 0.17 -6.82
CA ALA A 30 6.02 -1.14 -6.24
C ALA A 30 5.44 -2.29 -7.08
N PHE A 31 4.19 -2.17 -7.51
CA PHE A 31 3.54 -3.17 -8.35
C PHE A 31 4.23 -3.31 -9.72
N ILE A 32 4.52 -2.20 -10.40
CA ILE A 32 5.21 -2.19 -11.70
C ILE A 32 6.60 -2.82 -11.57
N ALA A 33 7.38 -2.44 -10.56
CA ALA A 33 8.71 -3.00 -10.33
C ALA A 33 8.64 -4.51 -10.01
N GLY A 34 7.65 -4.94 -9.23
CA GLY A 34 7.43 -6.36 -8.94
C GLY A 34 7.02 -7.17 -10.18
N ALA A 35 6.12 -6.63 -11.01
CA ALA A 35 5.72 -7.26 -12.28
C ALA A 35 6.88 -7.30 -13.29
N ALA A 36 7.70 -6.25 -13.34
CA ALA A 36 8.90 -6.23 -14.14
C ALA A 36 9.86 -7.37 -13.72
N ALA A 37 10.11 -7.54 -12.42
CA ALA A 37 10.97 -8.63 -11.93
C ALA A 37 10.51 -10.01 -12.45
N LEU A 38 9.20 -10.27 -12.49
CA LEU A 38 8.63 -11.52 -13.01
C LEU A 38 8.80 -11.69 -14.54
N LEU A 39 8.70 -10.61 -15.31
CA LEU A 39 8.91 -10.65 -16.75
C LEU A 39 10.39 -10.87 -17.09
N TYR A 40 11.29 -10.22 -16.35
CA TYR A 40 12.74 -10.35 -16.53
C TYR A 40 13.29 -11.71 -16.09
N ASP A 41 12.60 -12.44 -15.21
CA ASP A 41 12.96 -13.83 -14.87
C ASP A 41 12.78 -14.79 -16.07
N LYS A 42 11.92 -14.43 -17.03
CA LYS A 42 11.67 -15.23 -18.25
C LYS A 42 12.49 -14.83 -19.47
N PHE A 43 13.15 -13.66 -19.44
CA PHE A 43 13.99 -13.17 -20.54
C PHE A 43 15.36 -12.77 -19.98
N PRO A 44 16.43 -13.55 -20.25
CA PRO A 44 17.72 -13.36 -19.61
C PRO A 44 18.36 -12.05 -20.09
N ILE A 45 18.25 -11.01 -19.26
CA ILE A 45 18.99 -9.76 -19.37
C ILE A 45 19.92 -9.69 -18.15
N GLU A 46 21.09 -9.07 -18.31
CA GLU A 46 22.21 -9.06 -17.37
C GLU A 46 21.81 -8.92 -15.87
N ALA A 47 22.52 -9.64 -14.99
CA ALA A 47 22.24 -9.71 -13.55
C ALA A 47 22.19 -8.34 -12.82
N SER A 48 22.82 -7.31 -13.40
CA SER A 48 22.77 -5.92 -12.93
C SER A 48 21.35 -5.33 -12.97
N TRP A 49 20.55 -5.66 -13.98
CA TRP A 49 19.18 -5.13 -14.13
C TRP A 49 18.19 -5.80 -13.20
N GLN A 50 18.34 -7.10 -12.94
CA GLN A 50 17.48 -7.83 -12.01
C GLN A 50 17.61 -7.29 -10.57
N SER A 51 18.85 -7.03 -10.13
CA SER A 51 19.10 -6.44 -8.80
C SER A 51 18.60 -5.00 -8.68
N PHE A 52 18.69 -4.20 -9.75
CA PHE A 52 18.12 -2.85 -9.79
C PHE A 52 16.59 -2.86 -9.66
N ILE A 53 15.89 -3.72 -10.41
CA ILE A 53 14.43 -3.81 -10.39
C ILE A 53 13.93 -4.28 -9.02
N LEU A 54 14.61 -5.27 -8.42
CA LEU A 54 14.30 -5.73 -7.07
C LEU A 54 14.51 -4.62 -6.03
N SER A 55 15.61 -3.88 -6.12
CA SER A 55 15.88 -2.72 -5.27
C SER A 55 14.82 -1.63 -5.42
N ALA A 56 14.35 -1.37 -6.65
CA ALA A 56 13.27 -0.44 -6.92
C ALA A 56 11.95 -0.91 -6.27
N HIS A 57 11.60 -2.18 -6.40
CA HIS A 57 10.41 -2.76 -5.76
C HIS A 57 10.44 -2.58 -4.24
N ILE A 58 11.55 -2.93 -3.59
CA ILE A 58 11.71 -2.79 -2.13
C ILE A 58 11.65 -1.31 -1.73
N SER A 59 12.28 -0.41 -2.50
CA SER A 59 12.26 1.03 -2.24
C SER A 59 10.84 1.60 -2.29
N PHE A 60 10.06 1.25 -3.32
CA PHE A 60 8.66 1.67 -3.42
C PHE A 60 7.77 1.03 -2.35
N ALA A 61 8.04 -0.21 -1.93
CA ALA A 61 7.34 -0.85 -0.83
C ALA A 61 7.63 -0.15 0.52
N MET A 62 8.87 0.27 0.78
CA MET A 62 9.22 1.05 1.97
C MET A 62 8.57 2.44 1.96
N LEU A 63 8.57 3.13 0.82
CA LEU A 63 7.88 4.41 0.67
C LEU A 63 6.37 4.25 0.89
N THR A 64 5.77 3.20 0.33
CA THR A 64 4.37 2.85 0.60
C THR A 64 4.13 2.68 2.10
N ALA A 65 4.98 1.93 2.80
CA ALA A 65 4.81 1.71 4.24
C ALA A 65 4.90 3.01 5.05
N PHE A 66 5.86 3.87 4.71
CA PHE A 66 6.01 5.18 5.34
C PHE A 66 4.77 6.07 5.11
N PHE A 67 4.32 6.21 3.86
CA PHE A 67 3.18 7.05 3.51
C PHE A 67 1.85 6.47 3.99
N GLY A 68 1.71 5.15 4.07
CA GLY A 68 0.54 4.50 4.64
C GLY A 68 0.40 4.70 6.14
N LEU A 69 1.52 4.67 6.88
CA LEU A 69 1.52 5.05 8.29
C LEU A 69 1.22 6.55 8.46
N ALA A 70 1.78 7.41 7.62
CA ALA A 70 1.46 8.84 7.60
C ALA A 70 -0.04 9.06 7.33
N LEU A 71 -0.63 8.37 6.35
CA LEU A 71 -2.05 8.43 6.04
C LEU A 71 -2.91 7.95 7.22
N TYR A 72 -2.51 6.89 7.91
CA TYR A 72 -3.17 6.45 9.14
C TYR A 72 -3.16 7.54 10.22
N THR A 73 -2.00 8.16 10.48
CA THR A 73 -1.92 9.25 11.47
C THR A 73 -2.73 10.49 11.08
N ALA A 74 -2.83 10.80 9.79
CA ALA A 74 -3.63 11.90 9.27
C ALA A 74 -5.13 11.60 9.40
N THR A 75 -5.57 10.43 8.94
CA THR A 75 -6.97 9.99 9.04
C THR A 75 -7.43 9.85 10.48
N ALA A 76 -6.57 9.43 11.42
CA ALA A 76 -6.89 9.36 12.85
C ALA A 76 -7.32 10.71 13.45
N LYS A 77 -6.84 11.83 12.89
CA LYS A 77 -7.19 13.19 13.31
C LYS A 77 -8.45 13.74 12.63
N GLU A 78 -8.95 13.08 11.58
CA GLU A 78 -10.16 13.50 10.87
C GLU A 78 -11.41 13.28 11.72
N SER A 79 -12.43 14.12 11.60
CA SER A 79 -13.71 13.92 12.31
C SER A 79 -14.54 12.75 11.74
N ARG A 80 -14.25 12.34 10.50
CA ARG A 80 -14.98 11.30 9.78
C ARG A 80 -14.55 9.90 10.22
N ARG A 81 -15.45 9.15 10.86
CA ARG A 81 -15.19 7.77 11.30
C ARG A 81 -14.82 6.84 10.14
N GLY A 82 -15.41 7.03 8.95
CA GLY A 82 -15.09 6.26 7.76
C GLY A 82 -13.63 6.44 7.31
N LEU A 83 -13.12 7.68 7.24
CA LEU A 83 -11.72 7.94 6.90
C LEU A 83 -10.75 7.29 7.89
N ARG A 84 -11.05 7.35 9.19
CA ARG A 84 -10.24 6.68 10.23
C ARG A 84 -10.16 5.17 9.99
N LEU A 85 -11.29 4.55 9.66
CA LEU A 85 -11.37 3.12 9.43
C LEU A 85 -10.61 2.72 8.16
N LEU A 86 -10.74 3.51 7.09
CA LEU A 86 -10.01 3.31 5.84
C LEU A 86 -8.49 3.44 6.03
N GLY A 87 -8.04 4.46 6.75
CA GLY A 87 -6.61 4.63 7.07
C GLY A 87 -6.05 3.52 7.96
N LEU A 88 -6.83 3.03 8.93
CA LEU A 88 -6.44 1.87 9.75
C LEU A 88 -6.34 0.59 8.91
N LEU A 89 -7.36 0.29 8.09
CA LEU A 89 -7.36 -0.87 7.21
C LEU A 89 -6.18 -0.84 6.25
N ASN A 90 -5.88 0.33 5.68
CA ASN A 90 -4.72 0.53 4.83
C ASN A 90 -3.40 0.13 5.52
N ALA A 91 -3.18 0.65 6.73
CA ALA A 91 -1.98 0.31 7.51
C ALA A 91 -1.90 -1.18 7.86
N VAL A 92 -3.03 -1.82 8.17
CA VAL A 92 -3.11 -3.26 8.42
C VAL A 92 -2.73 -4.06 7.16
N PHE A 93 -3.27 -3.70 6.00
CA PHE A 93 -2.91 -4.36 4.74
C PHE A 93 -1.42 -4.21 4.41
N ILE A 94 -0.84 -3.04 4.62
CA ILE A 94 0.61 -2.82 4.42
C ILE A 94 1.43 -3.65 5.39
N ALA A 95 1.02 -3.76 6.66
CA ALA A 95 1.71 -4.60 7.64
C ALA A 95 1.67 -6.09 7.24
N ILE A 96 0.52 -6.57 6.73
CA ILE A 96 0.39 -7.93 6.19
C ILE A 96 1.29 -8.10 4.95
N ALA A 97 1.36 -7.10 4.06
CA ALA A 97 2.24 -7.14 2.89
C ALA A 97 3.72 -7.22 3.30
N ALA A 98 4.14 -6.43 4.28
CA ALA A 98 5.50 -6.44 4.82
C ALA A 98 5.84 -7.79 5.49
N ALA A 99 4.93 -8.34 6.29
CA ALA A 99 5.09 -9.66 6.90
C ALA A 99 5.19 -10.77 5.84
N GLY A 100 4.33 -10.73 4.80
CA GLY A 100 4.38 -11.63 3.65
C GLY A 100 5.70 -11.54 2.90
N GLY A 101 6.18 -10.33 2.62
CA GLY A 101 7.49 -10.11 1.99
C GLY A 101 8.64 -10.68 2.81
N LEU A 102 8.68 -10.41 4.13
CA LEU A 102 9.72 -10.92 5.02
C LEU A 102 9.73 -12.46 5.07
N LEU A 103 8.55 -13.08 5.15
CA LEU A 103 8.41 -14.54 5.14
C LEU A 103 8.78 -15.16 3.78
N PHE A 104 8.46 -14.49 2.67
CA PHE A 104 8.89 -14.91 1.35
C PHE A 104 10.42 -14.92 1.25
N TYR A 105 11.11 -13.84 1.66
CA TYR A 105 12.57 -13.78 1.58
C TYR A 105 13.28 -14.72 2.55
N SER A 106 12.64 -15.12 3.65
CA SER A 106 13.24 -16.07 4.61
C SER A 106 13.03 -17.54 4.25
N THR A 107 11.94 -17.87 3.52
CA THR A 107 11.58 -19.27 3.22
C THR A 107 11.55 -19.62 1.73
N ILE A 108 11.54 -18.61 0.85
CA ILE A 108 11.35 -18.74 -0.61
C ILE A 108 10.05 -19.49 -0.94
N ASN A 109 9.02 -19.33 -0.10
CA ASN A 109 7.69 -19.92 -0.35
C ASN A 109 6.78 -18.92 -1.07
N TYR A 110 6.44 -19.22 -2.32
CA TYR A 110 5.59 -18.39 -3.19
C TYR A 110 4.20 -18.10 -2.62
N SER A 111 3.67 -18.93 -1.69
CA SER A 111 2.42 -18.62 -0.98
C SER A 111 2.47 -17.27 -0.26
N PHE A 112 3.63 -16.89 0.30
CA PHE A 112 3.79 -15.60 0.96
C PHE A 112 3.90 -14.43 -0.02
N SER A 113 4.37 -14.67 -1.25
CA SER A 113 4.35 -13.67 -2.33
C SER A 113 2.92 -13.36 -2.78
N TYR A 114 2.05 -14.38 -2.89
CA TYR A 114 0.62 -14.17 -3.16
C TYR A 114 -0.10 -13.44 -2.01
N LEU A 115 0.23 -13.76 -0.76
CA LEU A 115 -0.27 -13.04 0.41
C LEU A 115 0.12 -11.55 0.34
N MET A 116 1.39 -11.26 0.05
CA MET A 116 1.90 -9.89 -0.10
C MET A 116 1.16 -9.14 -1.22
N ALA A 117 0.97 -9.77 -2.39
CA ALA A 117 0.26 -9.16 -3.51
C ALA A 117 -1.21 -8.86 -3.17
N LEU A 118 -1.92 -9.80 -2.54
CA LEU A 118 -3.31 -9.61 -2.13
C LEU A 118 -3.44 -8.48 -1.10
N ALA A 119 -2.48 -8.40 -0.18
CA ALA A 119 -2.44 -7.34 0.82
C ALA A 119 -2.20 -5.96 0.18
N PHE A 120 -1.30 -5.86 -0.83
CA PHE A 120 -1.15 -4.61 -1.60
C PHE A 120 -2.42 -4.19 -2.33
N VAL A 121 -3.21 -5.14 -2.86
CA VAL A 121 -4.53 -4.83 -3.45
C VAL A 121 -5.48 -4.23 -2.41
N GLY A 122 -5.52 -4.81 -1.21
CA GLY A 122 -6.32 -4.27 -0.10
C GLY A 122 -5.89 -2.85 0.29
N ALA A 123 -4.58 -2.61 0.41
CA ALA A 123 -4.03 -1.28 0.68
C ALA A 123 -4.39 -0.27 -0.43
N TYR A 124 -4.26 -0.68 -1.70
CA TYR A 124 -4.62 0.15 -2.85
C TYR A 124 -6.09 0.59 -2.82
N ILE A 125 -7.01 -0.33 -2.52
CA ILE A 125 -8.44 -0.02 -2.37
C ILE A 125 -8.68 0.96 -1.21
N CYS A 126 -8.00 0.77 -0.08
CA CYS A 126 -8.17 1.65 1.08
C CYS A 126 -7.63 3.06 0.83
N SER A 127 -6.45 3.18 0.23
CA SER A 127 -5.83 4.47 -0.09
C SER A 127 -6.65 5.22 -1.14
N THR A 128 -7.10 4.55 -2.21
CA THR A 128 -8.00 5.17 -3.20
C THR A 128 -9.36 5.55 -2.61
N ALA A 129 -9.93 4.73 -1.72
CA ALA A 129 -11.14 5.10 -0.99
C ALA A 129 -10.95 6.36 -0.14
N CYS A 130 -9.79 6.57 0.50
CA CYS A 130 -9.48 7.81 1.21
C CYS A 130 -9.47 9.06 0.29
N ILE A 131 -9.20 8.89 -1.02
CA ILE A 131 -9.23 9.99 -2.01
C ILE A 131 -10.67 10.38 -2.36
N PHE A 132 -11.58 9.43 -2.48
CA PHE A 132 -12.96 9.69 -2.94
C PHE A 132 -14.01 9.82 -1.83
N TYR A 133 -13.71 9.35 -0.62
CA TYR A 133 -14.57 9.50 0.57
C TYR A 133 -14.60 10.93 1.09
#